data_AF-A0A5E4QHI0-F1
#
_entry.id   AF-A0A5E4QHI0-F1
#
_cell.length_a   1.000
_cell.length_b   1.000
_cell.length_c   1.000
_cell.angle_alpha   90.00
_cell.angle_beta   90.00
_cell.angle_gamma   90.00
#
_symmetry.space_group_name_H-M   'P 1'
#
loop_
_entity.id
_entity.type
_entity.pdbx_description
1 polymer ?
#
loop_
_entity_poly.entity_id
_entity_poly.type
_entity_poly.pdbx_seq_one_letter_code
_entity_poly.pdbx_strand_id
1 'polypeptide(L)'
;MMISTNVLVNLPVPKQNTISTIKIIKEKLYREVECHFPARCSGVEHYLKLLAPKLPNMELSINTRDWPQVNPAWGHDAMPVFSFSKTKEYIDIMYPAWSFWEGGPAISLYPTGIGRWDQHRLSITAAANKGVAASFRFKHLFLCKSLVFHVGDEWIEFFYPSLKPWVHYVPINPKATEKEIANSINYFKENNELAKEIAERGYNHIWDNLTDNDVLCYWRRLLKNYAKLLRYE
;
A
#
# COMPACT_ATOMS: atom_id res chain seq x y z
N MET A 1 -34.08 -37.50 -31.24
CA MET A 1 -32.64 -37.20 -31.14
C MET A 1 -32.49 -35.69 -31.05
N MET A 2 -31.63 -35.23 -30.14
CA MET A 2 -31.20 -33.84 -29.90
C MET A 2 -32.11 -32.91 -29.07
N ILE A 3 -31.75 -32.91 -27.80
CA ILE A 3 -31.79 -31.87 -26.77
C ILE A 3 -31.38 -30.50 -27.36
N SER A 4 -32.15 -29.45 -27.05
CA SER A 4 -31.64 -28.09 -27.05
C SER A 4 -32.02 -27.46 -25.71
N THR A 5 -31.03 -27.42 -24.81
CA THR A 5 -31.06 -26.66 -23.57
C THR A 5 -31.00 -25.18 -23.91
N ASN A 6 -32.05 -24.43 -23.57
CA ASN A 6 -31.99 -22.98 -23.56
C ASN A 6 -30.90 -22.53 -22.58
N VAL A 7 -29.77 -22.09 -23.13
CA VAL A 7 -28.72 -21.39 -22.43
C VAL A 7 -29.32 -20.12 -21.86
N LEU A 8 -29.27 -19.99 -20.53
CA LEU A 8 -29.49 -18.73 -19.82
C LEU A 8 -28.57 -17.68 -20.44
N VAL A 9 -29.14 -16.75 -21.19
CA VAL A 9 -28.46 -15.52 -21.58
C VAL A 9 -28.19 -14.77 -20.28
N ASN A 10 -26.96 -14.87 -19.80
CA ASN A 10 -26.48 -14.03 -18.70
C ASN A 10 -26.63 -12.57 -19.16
N LEU A 11 -27.55 -11.86 -18.50
CA LEU A 11 -27.69 -10.41 -18.61
C LEU A 11 -26.34 -9.74 -18.31
N PRO A 12 -26.02 -8.61 -18.95
CA PRO A 12 -24.80 -7.88 -18.65
C PRO A 12 -24.83 -7.48 -17.18
N VAL A 13 -23.89 -8.01 -16.40
CA VAL A 13 -23.56 -7.50 -15.07
C VAL A 13 -23.31 -5.99 -15.26
N PRO A 14 -23.92 -5.10 -14.45
CA PRO A 14 -23.68 -3.68 -14.60
C PRO A 14 -22.17 -3.43 -14.52
N LYS A 15 -21.60 -2.66 -15.45
CA LYS A 15 -20.23 -2.12 -15.33
C LYS A 15 -20.19 -1.23 -14.08
N GLN A 16 -20.03 -1.83 -12.91
CA GLN A 16 -19.74 -1.12 -11.68
C GLN A 16 -18.35 -0.51 -11.84
N ASN A 17 -18.27 0.81 -12.02
CA ASN A 17 -17.00 1.52 -12.10
C ASN A 17 -16.16 1.16 -10.86
N THR A 18 -15.08 0.42 -11.08
CA THR A 18 -14.21 -0.13 -10.03
C THR A 18 -13.20 0.88 -9.50
N ILE A 19 -13.06 2.00 -10.21
CA ILE A 19 -12.13 3.10 -9.99
C ILE A 19 -12.96 4.31 -9.58
N SER A 20 -12.59 4.97 -8.48
CA SER A 20 -13.25 6.18 -8.02
C SER A 20 -12.63 7.41 -8.69
N THR A 21 -13.46 8.18 -9.39
CA THR A 21 -13.05 9.47 -9.94
C THR A 21 -13.07 10.53 -8.84
N ILE A 22 -11.95 11.22 -8.66
CA ILE A 22 -11.80 12.35 -7.74
C ILE A 22 -11.37 13.58 -8.54
N LYS A 23 -11.97 14.73 -8.24
CA LYS A 23 -11.60 16.01 -8.85
C LYS A 23 -11.18 16.99 -7.77
N ILE A 24 -10.10 17.72 -8.00
CA ILE A 24 -9.76 18.93 -7.25
C ILE A 24 -10.08 20.08 -8.19
N ILE A 25 -11.01 20.96 -7.80
CA ILE A 25 -11.42 22.12 -8.59
C ILE A 25 -11.56 23.30 -7.66
N LYS A 26 -10.88 24.41 -7.96
CA LYS A 26 -10.92 25.65 -7.15
C LYS A 26 -10.73 25.34 -5.67
N GLU A 27 -9.65 24.63 -5.36
CA GLU A 27 -9.22 24.27 -3.99
C GLU A 27 -10.16 23.32 -3.24
N LYS A 28 -11.20 22.79 -3.90
CA LYS A 28 -12.19 21.88 -3.31
C LYS A 28 -12.08 20.48 -3.89
N LEU A 29 -12.29 19.48 -3.02
CA LEU A 29 -12.32 18.08 -3.38
C LEU A 29 -13.75 17.66 -3.74
N TYR A 30 -13.90 16.97 -4.87
CA TYR A 30 -15.13 16.36 -5.33
C TYR A 30 -14.85 14.89 -5.65
N ARG A 31 -15.81 14.01 -5.38
CA ARG A 31 -15.75 12.59 -5.71
C ARG A 31 -17.10 12.16 -6.24
N GLU A 32 -17.11 11.17 -7.13
CA GLU A 32 -18.34 10.42 -7.44
C GLU A 32 -19.01 9.93 -6.14
N VAL A 33 -20.34 9.83 -6.12
CA VAL A 33 -21.07 9.44 -4.90
C VAL A 33 -20.67 8.04 -4.45
N GLU A 34 -20.69 7.10 -5.39
CA GLU A 34 -20.39 5.70 -5.15
C GLU A 34 -18.88 5.47 -4.96
N CYS A 35 -18.52 4.85 -3.84
CA CYS A 35 -17.19 4.29 -3.62
C CYS A 35 -17.35 2.84 -3.19
N HIS A 36 -16.67 1.95 -3.91
CA HIS A 36 -16.78 0.51 -3.67
C HIS A 36 -16.32 0.12 -2.26
N PHE A 37 -15.33 0.82 -1.70
CA PHE A 37 -14.86 0.64 -0.34
C PHE A 37 -14.88 1.97 0.43
N PRO A 38 -16.01 2.35 1.05
CA PRO A 38 -16.17 3.67 1.65
C PRO A 38 -15.06 4.06 2.63
N ALA A 39 -14.66 3.15 3.53
CA ALA A 39 -13.57 3.41 4.48
C ALA A 39 -12.21 3.62 3.80
N ARG A 40 -11.94 2.92 2.67
CA ARG A 40 -10.70 3.14 1.91
C ARG A 40 -10.73 4.51 1.23
N CYS A 41 -11.87 4.91 0.67
CA CYS A 41 -12.04 6.25 0.12
C CYS A 41 -11.83 7.32 1.19
N SER A 42 -12.41 7.18 2.37
CA SER A 42 -12.23 8.15 3.46
C SER A 42 -10.76 8.30 3.87
N GLY A 43 -10.00 7.20 3.92
CA GLY A 43 -8.56 7.23 4.17
C GLY A 43 -7.75 7.97 3.10
N VAL A 44 -8.11 7.84 1.83
CA VAL A 44 -7.51 8.64 0.73
C VAL A 44 -7.93 10.11 0.84
N GLU A 45 -9.23 10.36 1.02
CA GLU A 45 -9.81 11.70 1.12
C GLU A 45 -9.21 12.51 2.26
N HIS A 46 -8.80 11.88 3.38
CA HIS A 46 -8.10 12.56 4.47
C HIS A 46 -6.90 13.37 3.94
N TYR A 47 -5.98 12.71 3.23
CA TYR A 47 -4.78 13.38 2.69
C TYR A 47 -5.13 14.36 1.57
N LEU A 48 -6.09 14.02 0.69
CA LEU A 48 -6.48 14.90 -0.40
C LEU A 48 -7.15 16.18 0.09
N LYS A 49 -8.00 16.12 1.12
CA LYS A 49 -8.64 17.30 1.73
C LYS A 49 -7.61 18.24 2.35
N LEU A 50 -6.59 17.71 3.01
CA LEU A 50 -5.49 18.51 3.57
C LEU A 50 -4.67 19.24 2.50
N LEU A 51 -4.57 18.65 1.30
CA LEU A 51 -3.74 19.16 0.22
C LEU A 51 -4.50 20.01 -0.81
N ALA A 52 -5.81 19.81 -0.97
CA ALA A 52 -6.62 20.46 -2.00
C ALA A 52 -6.44 22.00 -2.08
N PRO A 53 -6.34 22.76 -0.96
CA PRO A 53 -6.09 24.20 -1.01
C PRO A 53 -4.73 24.62 -1.59
N LYS A 54 -3.80 23.69 -1.80
CA LYS A 54 -2.42 23.93 -2.26
C LYS A 54 -2.11 23.23 -3.58
N LEU A 55 -3.12 22.68 -4.24
CA LEU A 55 -3.01 21.90 -5.47
C LEU A 55 -3.78 22.59 -6.61
N PRO A 56 -3.28 22.52 -7.85
CA PRO A 56 -4.02 22.99 -9.01
C PRO A 56 -5.22 22.10 -9.29
N ASN A 57 -6.07 22.53 -10.23
CA ASN A 57 -7.17 21.67 -10.70
C ASN A 57 -6.61 20.37 -11.30
N MET A 58 -7.25 19.25 -10.99
CA MET A 58 -6.91 17.95 -11.57
C MET A 58 -8.04 16.94 -11.39
N GLU A 59 -8.06 15.93 -12.28
CA GLU A 59 -8.85 14.71 -12.11
C GLU A 59 -7.93 13.51 -11.85
N LEU A 60 -8.34 12.65 -10.92
CA LEU A 60 -7.62 11.48 -10.45
C LEU A 60 -8.51 10.25 -10.57
N SER A 61 -7.97 9.18 -11.16
CA SER A 61 -8.58 7.86 -11.19
C SER A 61 -7.99 6.99 -10.08
N ILE A 62 -8.63 6.98 -8.90
CA ILE A 62 -8.12 6.25 -7.72
C ILE A 62 -8.73 4.85 -7.67
N ASN A 63 -7.89 3.83 -7.80
CA ASN A 63 -8.25 2.45 -7.51
C ASN A 63 -8.13 2.19 -6.00
N THR A 64 -9.24 1.77 -5.39
CA THR A 64 -9.30 1.36 -3.98
C THR A 64 -9.31 -0.16 -3.78
N ARG A 65 -9.15 -0.97 -4.83
CA ARG A 65 -9.03 -2.43 -4.75
C ARG A 65 -7.60 -2.85 -4.39
N ASP A 66 -7.47 -4.13 -4.03
CA ASP A 66 -6.18 -4.70 -3.66
C ASP A 66 -5.25 -4.89 -4.88
N TRP A 67 -5.83 -5.18 -6.04
CA TRP A 67 -5.08 -5.44 -7.29
C TRP A 67 -4.92 -4.18 -8.15
N PRO A 68 -3.75 -3.96 -8.76
CA PRO A 68 -3.56 -2.92 -9.79
C PRO A 68 -4.39 -3.21 -11.05
N GLN A 69 -4.60 -2.18 -11.88
CA GLN A 69 -5.60 -2.24 -12.96
C GLN A 69 -5.00 -2.21 -14.38
N VAL A 70 -3.83 -1.60 -14.58
CA VAL A 70 -3.32 -1.31 -15.92
C VAL A 70 -2.11 -2.19 -16.24
N ASN A 71 -2.36 -3.32 -16.89
CA ASN A 71 -1.34 -4.25 -17.39
C ASN A 71 -1.25 -4.17 -18.93
N PRO A 72 -0.17 -3.61 -19.51
CA PRO A 72 -0.03 -3.50 -20.96
C PRO A 72 0.01 -4.85 -21.68
N ALA A 73 0.47 -5.92 -21.02
CA ALA A 73 0.51 -7.26 -21.62
C ALA A 73 -0.89 -7.84 -21.87
N TRP A 74 -1.93 -7.30 -21.23
CA TRP A 74 -3.33 -7.67 -21.46
C TRP A 74 -4.02 -6.79 -22.50
N GLY A 75 -3.28 -5.93 -23.20
CA GLY A 75 -3.81 -5.01 -24.22
C GLY A 75 -4.51 -3.77 -23.64
N HIS A 76 -4.25 -3.42 -22.38
CA HIS A 76 -4.78 -2.19 -21.78
C HIS A 76 -4.03 -0.97 -22.32
N ASP A 77 -4.77 0.07 -22.70
CA ASP A 77 -4.21 1.37 -23.03
C ASP A 77 -3.54 2.02 -21.81
N ALA A 78 -2.52 2.84 -22.06
CA ALA A 78 -1.85 3.58 -21.01
C ALA A 78 -2.78 4.65 -20.41
N MET A 79 -3.25 4.40 -19.19
CA MET A 79 -4.14 5.30 -18.44
C MET A 79 -3.58 5.59 -17.04
N PRO A 80 -3.71 6.83 -16.53
CA PRO A 80 -3.18 7.21 -15.22
C PRO A 80 -4.09 6.72 -14.09
N VAL A 81 -4.09 5.42 -13.81
CA VAL A 81 -4.77 4.83 -12.65
C VAL A 81 -3.83 4.80 -11.46
N PHE A 82 -4.30 5.28 -10.32
CA PHE A 82 -3.55 5.27 -9.07
C PHE A 82 -3.92 4.03 -8.25
N SER A 83 -2.94 3.19 -7.90
CA SER A 83 -3.11 1.98 -7.09
C SER A 83 -2.10 1.97 -5.94
N PHE A 84 -2.42 1.42 -4.77
CA PHE A 84 -1.49 1.48 -3.63
C PHE A 84 -0.29 0.52 -3.77
N SER A 85 -0.46 -0.57 -4.52
CA SER A 85 0.52 -1.62 -4.72
C SER A 85 0.52 -2.11 -6.16
N LYS A 86 1.68 -2.56 -6.64
CA LYS A 86 1.84 -3.14 -7.97
C LYS A 86 3.09 -4.01 -8.10
N THR A 87 3.18 -4.73 -9.22
CA THR A 87 4.42 -5.34 -9.72
C THR A 87 4.98 -4.54 -10.90
N LYS A 88 6.11 -5.00 -11.47
CA LYS A 88 6.71 -4.40 -12.68
C LYS A 88 5.83 -4.52 -13.93
N GLU A 89 4.86 -5.43 -13.92
CA GLU A 89 3.95 -5.69 -15.04
C GLU A 89 2.86 -4.61 -15.17
N TYR A 90 2.64 -3.82 -14.12
CA TYR A 90 1.58 -2.82 -14.07
C TYR A 90 2.13 -1.40 -14.13
N ILE A 91 1.47 -0.57 -14.93
CA ILE A 91 1.85 0.84 -15.11
C ILE A 91 1.07 1.80 -14.21
N ASP A 92 0.24 1.27 -13.30
CA ASP A 92 -0.42 2.05 -12.26
C ASP A 92 0.56 2.97 -11.50
N ILE A 93 0.08 4.15 -11.12
CA ILE A 93 0.83 5.13 -10.36
C ILE A 93 0.67 4.81 -8.87
N MET A 94 1.76 4.53 -8.16
CA MET A 94 1.68 4.21 -6.74
C MET A 94 1.29 5.41 -5.89
N TYR A 95 0.39 5.20 -4.93
CA TYR A 95 0.04 6.18 -3.89
C TYR A 95 0.11 5.57 -2.49
N PRO A 96 0.31 6.36 -1.43
CA PRO A 96 0.27 5.86 -0.06
C PRO A 96 -1.10 5.31 0.33
N ALA A 97 -1.17 4.02 0.67
CA ALA A 97 -2.42 3.31 0.94
C ALA A 97 -3.33 4.03 1.95
N TRP A 98 -4.65 3.92 1.76
CA TRP A 98 -5.67 4.44 2.68
C TRP A 98 -5.40 4.11 4.15
N SER A 99 -4.87 2.90 4.43
CA SER A 99 -4.59 2.39 5.78
C SER A 99 -3.54 3.18 6.59
N PHE A 100 -2.87 4.18 6.00
CA PHE A 100 -2.11 5.15 6.79
C PHE A 100 -3.03 6.00 7.69
N TRP A 101 -4.27 6.24 7.25
CA TRP A 101 -5.30 6.90 8.04
C TRP A 101 -6.43 5.95 8.48
N GLU A 102 -7.07 5.23 7.56
CA GLU A 102 -8.16 4.29 7.86
C GLU A 102 -8.48 3.33 6.69
N GLY A 103 -9.46 2.43 6.86
CA GLY A 103 -9.90 1.52 5.79
C GLY A 103 -8.98 0.32 5.57
N GLY A 104 -8.06 0.04 6.49
CA GLY A 104 -7.37 -1.24 6.54
C GLY A 104 -8.32 -2.40 6.92
N PRO A 105 -7.81 -3.64 6.97
CA PRO A 105 -8.58 -4.83 7.32
C PRO A 105 -9.11 -4.70 8.74
N ALA A 106 -10.39 -5.02 8.90
CA ALA A 106 -11.02 -5.15 10.20
C ALA A 106 -10.67 -6.51 10.80
N ILE A 107 -10.21 -6.51 12.04
CA ILE A 107 -9.98 -7.71 12.86
C ILE A 107 -10.56 -7.47 14.25
N SER A 108 -10.64 -8.49 15.10
CA SER A 108 -11.20 -8.36 16.46
C SER A 108 -10.56 -7.23 17.28
N LEU A 109 -9.25 -7.03 17.13
CA LEU A 109 -8.49 -5.96 17.78
C LEU A 109 -8.72 -4.57 17.18
N TYR A 110 -9.16 -4.49 15.92
CA TYR A 110 -9.39 -3.26 15.17
C TYR A 110 -10.73 -3.36 14.41
N PRO A 111 -11.87 -3.23 15.10
CA PRO A 111 -13.19 -3.48 14.51
C PRO A 111 -13.53 -2.49 13.39
N THR A 112 -12.96 -1.29 13.41
CA THR A 112 -13.13 -0.26 12.36
C THR A 112 -12.05 -0.32 11.28
N GLY A 113 -11.22 -1.37 11.26
CA GLY A 113 -10.09 -1.49 10.36
C GLY A 113 -8.80 -0.88 10.91
N ILE A 114 -7.67 -1.48 10.56
CA ILE A 114 -6.35 -0.93 10.89
C ILE A 114 -6.17 0.43 10.18
N GLY A 115 -5.74 1.43 10.93
CA GLY A 115 -5.51 2.80 10.46
C GLY A 115 -4.58 3.56 11.40
N ARG A 116 -4.66 4.89 11.35
CA ARG A 116 -4.02 5.82 12.30
C ARG A 116 -2.56 5.52 12.53
N TRP A 117 -1.81 5.51 11.43
CA TRP A 117 -0.37 5.23 11.44
C TRP A 117 0.41 6.22 12.31
N ASP A 118 -0.06 7.45 12.42
CA ASP A 118 0.41 8.46 13.36
C ASP A 118 0.46 7.93 14.81
N GLN A 119 -0.60 7.25 15.25
CA GLN A 119 -0.72 6.69 16.59
C GLN A 119 -0.16 5.27 16.71
N HIS A 120 -0.42 4.43 15.71
CA HIS A 120 -0.08 3.01 15.74
C HIS A 120 1.43 2.77 15.83
N ARG A 121 2.23 3.64 15.17
CA ARG A 121 3.69 3.61 15.27
C ARG A 121 4.20 3.73 16.71
N LEU A 122 3.60 4.63 17.48
CA LEU A 122 3.93 4.86 18.88
C LEU A 122 3.53 3.65 19.72
N SER A 123 2.32 3.13 19.52
CA SER A 123 1.79 1.99 20.25
C SER A 123 2.63 0.72 20.03
N ILE A 124 2.97 0.40 18.78
CA ILE A 124 3.80 -0.78 18.47
C ILE A 124 5.18 -0.64 19.08
N THR A 125 5.83 0.52 18.91
CA THR A 125 7.15 0.77 19.49
C THR A 125 7.12 0.61 21.00
N ALA A 126 6.10 1.15 21.68
CA ALA A 126 5.94 1.02 23.11
C ALA A 126 5.74 -0.44 23.55
N ALA A 127 4.98 -1.24 22.79
CA ALA A 127 4.82 -2.66 23.04
C ALA A 127 6.12 -3.46 22.80
N ALA A 128 6.86 -3.12 21.73
CA ALA A 128 8.15 -3.71 21.40
C ALA A 128 9.18 -3.49 22.51
N ASN A 129 9.22 -2.27 23.08
CA ASN A 129 10.09 -1.96 24.22
C ASN A 129 9.72 -2.75 25.51
N LYS A 130 8.51 -3.33 25.59
CA LYS A 130 8.08 -4.24 26.66
C LYS A 130 8.36 -5.73 26.34
N GLY A 131 9.02 -6.02 25.21
CA GLY A 131 9.33 -7.37 24.77
C GLY A 131 8.23 -8.06 23.95
N VAL A 132 7.18 -7.35 23.54
CA VAL A 132 6.10 -7.93 22.71
C VAL A 132 6.44 -7.82 21.24
N ALA A 133 6.45 -8.95 20.52
CA ALA A 133 6.70 -8.99 19.07
C ALA A 133 5.60 -9.81 18.36
N ALA A 134 4.77 -9.14 17.56
CA ALA A 134 3.89 -9.75 16.56
C ALA A 134 3.31 -8.64 15.67
N SER A 135 3.40 -8.78 14.35
CA SER A 135 2.67 -7.90 13.43
C SER A 135 2.42 -8.55 12.07
N PHE A 136 1.27 -8.25 11.44
CA PHE A 136 0.83 -8.91 10.22
C PHE A 136 1.20 -8.17 8.93
N ARG A 137 1.80 -6.99 9.02
CA ARG A 137 2.12 -6.17 7.85
C ARG A 137 3.55 -5.67 7.86
N PHE A 138 4.15 -5.69 6.68
CA PHE A 138 5.56 -5.39 6.46
C PHE A 138 6.06 -4.14 7.20
N LYS A 139 5.42 -2.97 7.03
CA LYS A 139 5.83 -1.74 7.74
C LYS A 139 5.75 -1.81 9.28
N HIS A 140 4.84 -2.60 9.83
CA HIS A 140 4.63 -2.69 11.27
C HIS A 140 5.65 -3.65 11.92
N LEU A 141 6.11 -4.68 11.19
CA LEU A 141 7.15 -5.62 11.65
C LEU A 141 8.45 -4.90 12.03
N PHE A 142 8.86 -3.91 11.24
CA PHE A 142 10.05 -3.12 11.53
C PHE A 142 9.97 -2.38 12.87
N LEU A 143 8.78 -1.94 13.27
CA LEU A 143 8.57 -1.22 14.54
C LEU A 143 8.60 -2.12 15.78
N CYS A 144 8.62 -3.44 15.58
CA CYS A 144 8.83 -4.41 16.66
C CYS A 144 10.31 -4.54 17.08
N LYS A 145 11.25 -3.82 16.43
CA LYS A 145 12.71 -3.99 16.63
C LYS A 145 13.19 -5.43 16.46
N SER A 146 12.46 -6.21 15.66
CA SER A 146 12.78 -7.60 15.36
C SER A 146 13.40 -7.70 13.96
N LEU A 147 14.23 -8.72 13.75
CA LEU A 147 14.80 -8.99 12.42
C LEU A 147 13.66 -9.39 11.47
N VAL A 148 13.49 -8.64 10.38
CA VAL A 148 12.46 -8.90 9.38
C VAL A 148 13.02 -9.79 8.28
N PHE A 149 12.37 -10.94 8.06
CA PHE A 149 12.57 -11.79 6.89
C PHE A 149 11.49 -11.47 5.85
N HIS A 150 11.89 -10.95 4.68
CA HIS A 150 10.96 -10.55 3.62
C HIS A 150 11.01 -11.55 2.48
N VAL A 151 9.89 -12.19 2.18
CA VAL A 151 9.77 -13.18 1.10
C VAL A 151 9.33 -12.51 -0.20
N GLY A 152 10.11 -12.67 -1.26
CA GLY A 152 9.84 -12.08 -2.57
C GLY A 152 10.18 -10.58 -2.67
N ASP A 153 10.11 -10.05 -3.90
CA ASP A 153 10.44 -8.66 -4.24
C ASP A 153 9.54 -8.06 -5.34
N GLU A 154 8.51 -8.80 -5.78
CA GLU A 154 7.67 -8.40 -6.91
C GLU A 154 6.62 -7.34 -6.53
N TRP A 155 5.92 -7.56 -5.41
CA TRP A 155 4.85 -6.67 -4.94
C TRP A 155 5.42 -5.55 -4.08
N ILE A 156 5.18 -4.31 -4.50
CA ILE A 156 5.74 -3.13 -3.83
C ILE A 156 4.67 -2.10 -3.45
N GLU A 157 4.85 -1.46 -2.31
CA GLU A 157 4.22 -0.18 -1.97
C GLU A 157 5.21 0.98 -2.19
N PHE A 158 4.73 2.22 -2.14
CA PHE A 158 5.52 3.41 -2.48
C PHE A 158 6.86 3.56 -1.70
N PHE A 159 6.94 3.04 -0.47
CA PHE A 159 8.13 3.15 0.39
C PHE A 159 9.10 1.98 0.24
N TYR A 160 8.69 0.86 -0.37
CA TYR A 160 9.51 -0.35 -0.50
C TYR A 160 10.85 -0.10 -1.19
N PRO A 161 10.94 0.71 -2.27
CA PRO A 161 12.23 0.97 -2.93
C PRO A 161 13.29 1.64 -2.03
N SER A 162 12.89 2.26 -0.93
CA SER A 162 13.81 2.84 0.06
C SER A 162 14.37 1.81 1.05
N LEU A 163 13.63 0.72 1.29
CA LEU A 163 14.10 -0.43 2.05
C LEU A 163 15.06 -1.24 1.18
N LYS A 164 16.15 -1.71 1.77
CA LYS A 164 17.26 -2.34 1.06
C LYS A 164 17.52 -3.72 1.66
N PRO A 165 17.54 -4.79 0.83
CA PRO A 165 17.87 -6.12 1.31
C PRO A 165 19.27 -6.12 1.94
N TRP A 166 19.45 -6.93 2.99
CA TRP A 166 20.66 -7.06 3.81
C TRP A 166 21.07 -5.81 4.61
N VAL A 167 20.50 -4.64 4.32
CA VAL A 167 20.68 -3.43 5.13
C VAL A 167 19.57 -3.32 6.17
N HIS A 168 18.32 -3.39 5.71
CA HIS A 168 17.12 -3.15 6.51
C HIS A 168 16.36 -4.42 6.86
N TYR A 169 16.47 -5.48 6.04
CA TYR A 169 15.78 -6.76 6.22
C TYR A 169 16.54 -7.90 5.55
N VAL A 170 16.21 -9.14 5.88
CA VAL A 170 16.76 -10.35 5.25
C VAL A 170 15.84 -10.78 4.10
N PRO A 171 16.30 -10.75 2.83
CA PRO A 171 15.50 -11.24 1.72
C PRO A 171 15.45 -12.78 1.73
N ILE A 172 14.28 -13.33 1.46
CA ILE A 172 14.05 -14.77 1.30
C ILE A 172 13.47 -15.00 -0.09
N ASN A 173 14.07 -15.94 -0.81
CA ASN A 173 13.58 -16.34 -2.13
C ASN A 173 12.17 -16.94 -1.97
N PRO A 174 11.17 -16.52 -2.76
CA PRO A 174 9.82 -17.07 -2.68
C PRO A 174 9.75 -18.58 -3.02
N LYS A 175 10.78 -19.12 -3.66
CA LYS A 175 10.95 -20.55 -3.96
C LYS A 175 11.84 -21.28 -2.94
N ALA A 176 12.25 -20.62 -1.85
CA ALA A 176 13.09 -21.24 -0.82
C ALA A 176 12.36 -22.42 -0.17
N THR A 177 13.10 -23.51 0.01
CA THR A 177 12.66 -24.69 0.75
C THR A 177 12.62 -24.41 2.25
N GLU A 178 11.88 -25.23 3.00
CA GLU A 178 11.86 -25.17 4.46
C GLU A 178 13.28 -25.27 5.06
N LYS A 179 14.15 -26.07 4.44
CA LYS A 179 15.55 -26.22 4.87
C LYS A 179 16.34 -24.93 4.68
N GLU A 180 16.18 -24.22 3.56
CA GLU A 180 16.87 -22.95 3.32
C GLU A 180 16.38 -21.85 4.27
N ILE A 181 15.08 -21.81 4.56
CA ILE A 181 14.50 -20.91 5.56
C ILE A 181 15.05 -21.23 6.95
N ALA A 182 15.06 -22.51 7.35
CA ALA A 182 15.60 -22.95 8.62
C ALA A 182 17.10 -22.62 8.76
N ASN A 183 17.88 -22.82 7.70
CA ASN A 183 19.30 -22.44 7.68
C ASN A 183 19.48 -20.93 7.88
N SER A 184 18.65 -20.11 7.24
CA SER A 184 18.68 -18.65 7.40
C SER A 184 18.36 -18.24 8.84
N ILE A 185 17.36 -18.88 9.46
CA ILE A 185 17.00 -18.64 10.86
C ILE A 185 18.16 -19.05 11.80
N ASN A 186 18.74 -20.23 11.60
CA ASN A 186 19.83 -20.72 12.43
C ASN A 186 21.09 -19.86 12.29
N TYR A 187 21.40 -19.38 11.09
CA TYR A 187 22.48 -18.44 10.87
C TYR A 187 22.35 -17.19 11.76
N PHE A 188 21.17 -16.56 11.81
CA PHE A 188 20.97 -15.37 12.63
C PHE A 188 20.84 -15.66 14.13
N LYS A 189 20.50 -16.89 14.53
CA LYS A 189 20.63 -17.33 15.93
C LYS A 189 22.09 -17.40 16.38
N GLU A 190 22.96 -17.89 15.50
CA GLU A 190 24.41 -17.98 15.77
C GLU A 190 25.11 -16.62 15.60
N ASN A 191 24.53 -15.72 14.81
CA ASN A 191 25.06 -14.37 14.52
C ASN A 191 24.12 -13.28 15.05
N ASN A 192 23.84 -13.33 16.36
CA ASN A 192 22.83 -12.48 17.00
C ASN A 192 23.14 -10.96 16.91
N GLU A 193 24.41 -10.55 16.97
CA GLU A 193 24.77 -9.14 16.83
C GLU A 193 24.44 -8.60 15.43
N LEU A 194 24.75 -9.37 14.39
CA LEU A 194 24.38 -9.01 13.01
C LEU A 194 22.85 -8.95 12.83
N ALA A 195 22.12 -9.90 13.44
CA ALA A 195 20.66 -9.90 13.43
C ALA A 195 20.10 -8.61 14.04
N LYS A 196 20.64 -8.21 15.20
CA LYS A 196 20.25 -6.99 15.92
C LYS A 196 20.56 -5.74 15.11
N GLU A 197 21.73 -5.66 14.50
CA GLU A 197 22.11 -4.52 13.66
C GLU A 197 21.15 -4.31 12.48
N ILE A 198 20.80 -5.38 11.75
CA ILE A 198 19.85 -5.28 10.63
C ILE A 198 18.46 -4.87 11.14
N ALA A 199 18.01 -5.44 12.26
CA ALA A 199 16.73 -5.11 12.87
C ALA A 199 16.66 -3.63 13.28
N GLU A 200 17.72 -3.10 13.90
CA GLU A 200 17.81 -1.70 14.31
C GLU A 200 17.83 -0.75 13.11
N ARG A 201 18.60 -1.08 12.06
CA ARG A 201 18.59 -0.30 10.81
C ARG A 201 17.19 -0.27 10.17
N GLY A 202 16.53 -1.42 10.10
CA GLY A 202 15.16 -1.51 9.58
C GLY A 202 14.15 -0.71 10.40
N TYR A 203 14.23 -0.79 11.73
CA TYR A 203 13.43 0.02 12.66
C TYR A 203 13.64 1.52 12.41
N ASN A 204 14.90 1.98 12.46
CA ASN A 204 15.25 3.39 12.31
C ASN A 204 14.78 3.94 10.95
N HIS A 205 14.98 3.19 9.87
CA HIS A 205 14.56 3.62 8.54
C HIS A 205 13.05 3.88 8.46
N ILE A 206 12.21 2.98 9.00
CA ILE A 206 10.76 3.17 9.04
C ILE A 206 10.36 4.26 10.03
N TRP A 207 11.02 4.34 11.18
CA TRP A 207 10.72 5.33 12.21
C TRP A 207 10.96 6.75 11.71
N ASP A 208 12.09 6.98 11.02
CA ASP A 208 12.55 8.29 10.60
C ASP A 208 11.97 8.73 9.24
N ASN A 209 11.64 7.80 8.34
CA ASN A 209 11.30 8.11 6.93
C ASN A 209 9.90 7.66 6.50
N LEU A 210 9.10 7.11 7.43
CA LEU A 210 7.71 6.73 7.16
C LEU A 210 6.81 7.30 8.26
N THR A 211 6.93 8.58 8.56
CA THR A 211 5.98 9.31 9.42
C THR A 211 4.70 9.69 8.65
N ASP A 212 3.67 10.14 9.35
CA ASP A 212 2.47 10.67 8.67
C ASP A 212 2.79 11.94 7.84
N ASN A 213 3.78 12.73 8.27
CA ASN A 213 4.28 13.87 7.48
C ASN A 213 4.96 13.41 6.18
N ASP A 214 5.70 12.28 6.20
CA ASP A 214 6.32 11.73 5.00
C ASP A 214 5.26 11.22 4.01
N VAL A 215 4.20 10.59 4.53
CA VAL A 215 3.03 10.16 3.74
C VAL A 215 2.36 11.36 3.07
N LEU A 216 2.05 12.41 3.83
CA LEU A 216 1.46 13.64 3.31
C LEU A 216 2.39 14.34 2.30
N CYS A 217 3.70 14.35 2.56
CA CYS A 217 4.70 14.93 1.67
C CYS A 217 4.80 14.16 0.35
N TYR A 218 4.75 12.83 0.38
CA TYR A 218 4.72 11.99 -0.80
C TYR A 218 3.48 12.28 -1.66
N TRP A 219 2.29 12.26 -1.05
CA TRP A 219 1.04 12.66 -1.73
C TRP A 219 1.16 14.03 -2.40
N ARG A 220 1.66 15.04 -1.67
CA ARG A 220 1.85 16.39 -2.20
C ARG A 220 2.77 16.41 -3.42
N ARG A 221 3.91 15.73 -3.35
CA ARG A 221 4.89 15.67 -4.46
C ARG A 221 4.32 14.92 -5.66
N LEU A 222 3.66 13.79 -5.41
CA LEU A 222 3.00 12.98 -6.43
C LEU A 222 1.99 13.81 -7.22
N LEU A 223 1.03 14.44 -6.53
CA LEU A 223 -0.06 15.19 -7.16
C LEU A 223 0.45 16.45 -7.89
N LYS A 224 1.43 17.17 -7.32
CA LYS A 224 2.05 18.32 -7.99
C LYS A 224 2.77 17.95 -9.28
N ASN A 225 3.42 16.78 -9.32
CA ASN A 225 4.09 16.32 -10.53
C ASN A 225 3.10 15.76 -11.55
N TYR A 226 2.10 15.01 -11.09
CA TYR A 226 1.02 14.51 -11.95
C TYR A 226 0.26 15.65 -12.64
N ALA A 227 -0.09 16.72 -11.92
CA ALA A 227 -0.82 17.85 -12.48
C ALA A 227 -0.11 18.51 -13.68
N LYS A 228 1.23 18.50 -13.71
CA LYS A 228 2.02 19.05 -14.84
C LYS A 228 1.90 18.23 -16.13
N LEU A 229 1.39 17.00 -16.03
CA LEU A 229 1.22 16.08 -17.16
C LEU A 229 -0.15 16.22 -17.82
N LEU A 230 -1.11 16.89 -17.16
CA LEU A 230 -2.44 17.13 -17.70
C LEU A 230 -2.36 18.11 -18.88
N ARG A 231 -3.11 17.81 -19.94
CA ARG A 231 -3.13 18.59 -21.19
C ARG A 231 -4.52 19.16 -21.52
N TYR A 232 -5.37 19.25 -20.50
CA TYR A 232 -6.73 19.75 -20.58
C TYR A 232 -7.00 20.65 -19.37
N GLU A 233 -8.09 21.42 -19.44
CA GLU A 233 -8.57 22.32 -18.38
C GLU A 233 -9.77 21.75 -17.62
#